data_AF-L8G3X5-F1
#
_entry.id   AF-L8G3X5-F1
#
_cell.length_a   1.000
_cell.length_b   1.000
_cell.length_c   1.000
_cell.angle_alpha   90.00
_cell.angle_beta   90.00
_cell.angle_gamma   90.00
#
_symmetry.space_group_name_H-M   'P 1'
#
loop_
_entity.id
_entity.type
_entity.pdbx_description
1 polymer ?
#
loop_
_entity_poly.entity_id
_entity_poly.type
_entity_poly.pdbx_seq_one_letter_code
_entity_poly.pdbx_strand_id
1 'polypeptide(L)'
;MAPGRKRRAEVAPESSNEQSEDEGPRSTQRRRQNQPVEEEEEEYTQNGAEEPTVIDAADGDEEEVGRDPRGTYGLVMKLVRYALACEFGRVPIRREGIREKVFGKHGGRRFQQLFDEAQVLLEEKFGMQMVELPSKEKVTLKDRRAAVQKAAATSTNRSYILKSILPQKYNIPAIITPSHIPSASAESAYMGLYTLIVSIIMLNGGRVSDEKLMRYLQRMNANVNTPVDKTEFLFAKMQKQGYVVKIKDNASGTDITEWMVGPRGKVEVGAEGVKGLVKTVYGDTAPDDLDVRLKASLGIKDGPERRERQVVEPEGEEQGRAGRRTRAAEAEEE
;
A
#
# COMPACT_ATOMS: atom_id res chain seq x y z
N MET A 1 32.47 35.12 -48.10
CA MET A 1 31.85 35.63 -49.35
C MET A 1 31.30 34.44 -50.13
N ALA A 2 29.99 34.36 -50.31
CA ALA A 2 29.37 33.59 -51.42
C ALA A 2 29.51 34.44 -52.72
N PRO A 3 29.10 34.03 -53.94
CA PRO A 3 28.24 32.90 -54.39
C PRO A 3 28.82 32.22 -55.66
N GLY A 4 28.20 31.30 -56.41
CA GLY A 4 26.89 30.65 -56.46
C GLY A 4 26.67 30.03 -57.85
N ARG A 5 25.39 29.68 -58.12
CA ARG A 5 24.76 29.43 -59.45
C ARG A 5 25.17 28.12 -60.18
N LYS A 6 24.32 27.40 -60.93
CA LYS A 6 22.88 27.45 -61.28
C LYS A 6 22.56 26.26 -62.23
N ARG A 7 21.25 25.93 -62.37
CA ARG A 7 20.53 25.23 -63.48
C ARG A 7 20.68 23.69 -63.49
N ARG A 8 19.64 22.85 -63.43
CA ARG A 8 18.28 22.74 -64.02
C ARG A 8 18.24 22.49 -65.53
N ALA A 9 17.81 21.29 -65.90
CA ALA A 9 16.73 20.91 -66.85
C ALA A 9 17.12 19.56 -67.49
N GLU A 10 16.37 18.46 -67.48
CA GLU A 10 14.97 18.12 -67.83
C GLU A 10 14.98 17.19 -69.06
N VAL A 11 13.92 16.38 -69.17
CA VAL A 11 13.41 15.65 -70.35
C VAL A 11 13.77 14.17 -70.49
N ALA A 12 12.68 13.40 -70.52
CA ALA A 12 12.48 11.95 -70.71
C ALA A 12 12.48 11.59 -72.23
N PRO A 13 11.81 10.53 -72.76
CA PRO A 13 11.18 9.34 -72.18
C PRO A 13 11.43 8.01 -72.98
N GLU A 14 10.77 6.94 -72.52
CA GLU A 14 10.20 5.82 -73.29
C GLU A 14 11.11 4.75 -73.94
N SER A 15 11.02 3.50 -73.48
CA SER A 15 10.09 2.48 -74.05
C SER A 15 10.44 1.05 -73.60
N SER A 16 9.39 0.27 -73.33
CA SER A 16 9.21 -1.20 -73.46
C SER A 16 10.44 -2.13 -73.55
N ASN A 17 10.49 -3.23 -72.79
CA ASN A 17 9.79 -4.48 -73.10
C ASN A 17 10.09 -5.61 -72.07
N GLU A 18 9.12 -6.50 -71.93
CA GLU A 18 9.20 -7.96 -71.68
C GLU A 18 9.99 -8.60 -70.51
N GLN A 19 9.19 -9.18 -69.60
CA GLN A 19 9.26 -10.53 -69.00
C GLN A 19 10.56 -11.35 -69.13
N SER A 20 11.10 -11.80 -68.00
CA SER A 20 11.55 -13.19 -67.79
C SER A 20 11.87 -13.47 -66.32
N GLU A 21 11.93 -14.76 -66.03
CA GLU A 21 11.69 -15.45 -64.76
C GLU A 21 12.91 -15.54 -63.82
N ASP A 22 12.59 -15.79 -62.55
CA ASP A 22 13.23 -16.74 -61.62
C ASP A 22 14.76 -16.72 -61.41
N GLU A 23 15.17 -16.40 -60.17
CA GLU A 23 15.95 -17.28 -59.28
C GLU A 23 16.70 -16.49 -58.18
N GLY A 24 16.56 -16.96 -56.93
CA GLY A 24 17.66 -17.11 -55.97
C GLY A 24 18.21 -15.85 -55.24
N PRO A 25 18.08 -15.76 -53.90
CA PRO A 25 18.63 -14.63 -53.15
C PRO A 25 20.13 -14.81 -52.90
N ARG A 26 20.95 -13.89 -53.40
CA ARG A 26 22.36 -13.75 -52.98
C ARG A 26 22.53 -12.57 -52.02
N SER A 27 23.06 -12.92 -50.85
CA SER A 27 23.81 -12.11 -49.88
C SER A 27 24.46 -10.85 -50.45
N THR A 28 24.32 -9.70 -49.79
CA THR A 28 25.45 -8.95 -49.19
C THR A 28 25.01 -7.66 -48.46
N GLN A 29 25.29 -7.65 -47.15
CA GLN A 29 25.95 -6.60 -46.36
C GLN A 29 25.62 -5.10 -46.51
N ARG A 30 25.36 -4.54 -45.30
CA ARG A 30 25.60 -3.16 -44.82
C ARG A 30 24.58 -2.11 -45.29
N ARG A 31 24.04 -1.24 -44.42
CA ARG A 31 24.67 -0.56 -43.29
C ARG A 31 23.59 -0.05 -42.32
N ARG A 32 23.77 -0.36 -41.04
CA ARG A 32 23.03 0.17 -39.90
C ARG A 32 23.15 1.70 -39.83
N GLN A 33 22.03 2.38 -39.65
CA GLN A 33 21.97 3.67 -38.96
C GLN A 33 20.94 3.53 -37.84
N ASN A 34 21.42 3.47 -36.61
CA ASN A 34 20.61 3.49 -35.39
C ASN A 34 19.95 4.87 -35.26
N GLN A 35 18.63 4.88 -35.15
CA GLN A 35 17.89 5.88 -34.38
C GLN A 35 17.03 5.13 -33.34
N PRO A 36 16.91 5.65 -32.12
CA PRO A 36 16.14 5.01 -31.06
C PRO A 36 14.65 5.11 -31.39
N VAL A 37 13.95 3.97 -31.34
CA VAL A 37 12.49 3.92 -31.40
C VAL A 37 11.98 4.42 -30.06
N GLU A 38 11.26 5.54 -30.08
CA GLU A 38 10.38 5.96 -29.00
C GLU A 38 9.28 4.90 -28.89
N GLU A 39 9.22 4.18 -27.75
CA GLU A 39 8.09 3.31 -27.44
C GLU A 39 6.88 4.22 -27.17
N GLU A 40 6.03 4.35 -28.20
CA GLU A 40 4.71 4.96 -28.11
C GLU A 40 3.88 4.21 -27.07
N GLU A 41 3.34 4.96 -26.10
CA GLU A 41 2.36 4.47 -25.14
C GLU A 41 1.09 4.07 -25.89
N GLU A 42 0.89 2.77 -26.10
CA GLU A 42 -0.34 2.24 -26.67
C GLU A 42 -1.52 2.45 -25.71
N GLU A 43 -2.37 3.42 -26.07
CA GLU A 43 -3.70 3.67 -25.52
C GLU A 43 -4.63 2.51 -25.93
N TYR A 44 -4.74 1.50 -25.06
CA TYR A 44 -5.68 0.41 -25.27
C TYR A 44 -7.11 0.86 -24.97
N THR A 45 -7.87 1.00 -26.05
CA THR A 45 -9.32 1.15 -26.07
C THR A 45 -10.00 0.00 -25.30
N GLN A 46 -10.77 0.39 -24.29
CA GLN A 46 -11.50 -0.49 -23.39
C GLN A 46 -12.79 -0.97 -24.08
N ASN A 47 -12.83 -2.24 -24.50
CA ASN A 47 -14.06 -2.89 -24.95
C ASN A 47 -14.41 -4.09 -24.04
N GLY A 48 -15.60 -4.00 -23.44
CA GLY A 48 -16.49 -5.14 -23.22
C GLY A 48 -16.21 -6.07 -22.03
N ALA A 49 -16.61 -5.67 -20.83
CA ALA A 49 -17.06 -6.61 -19.81
C ALA A 49 -18.15 -5.94 -18.93
N GLU A 50 -19.33 -6.54 -19.02
CA GLU A 50 -20.63 -6.22 -18.45
C GLU A 50 -20.58 -5.53 -17.07
N GLU A 51 -21.09 -4.29 -17.01
CA GLU A 51 -21.41 -3.60 -15.77
C GLU A 51 -22.63 -4.27 -15.10
N PRO A 52 -22.62 -4.50 -13.77
CA PRO A 52 -23.84 -4.81 -13.07
C PRO A 52 -24.72 -3.55 -13.06
N THR A 53 -25.92 -3.71 -13.57
CA THR A 53 -27.00 -2.72 -13.63
C THR A 53 -27.11 -1.91 -12.34
N VAL A 54 -26.73 -0.64 -12.42
CA VAL A 54 -27.10 0.38 -11.45
C VAL A 54 -28.62 0.51 -11.47
N ILE A 55 -29.23 0.25 -10.32
CA ILE A 55 -30.63 0.53 -10.09
C ILE A 55 -30.74 2.06 -10.08
N ASP A 56 -31.40 2.61 -11.09
CA ASP A 56 -31.76 4.03 -11.19
C ASP A 56 -32.53 4.43 -9.92
N ALA A 57 -31.83 5.06 -8.98
CA ALA A 57 -32.47 5.76 -7.88
C ALA A 57 -32.86 7.14 -8.41
N ALA A 58 -34.15 7.25 -8.72
CA ALA A 58 -34.91 8.42 -9.10
C ALA A 58 -34.23 9.78 -8.84
N ASP A 59 -34.13 10.53 -9.92
CA ASP A 59 -33.98 11.98 -9.96
C ASP A 59 -34.95 12.63 -8.95
N GLY A 60 -34.40 13.37 -8.00
CA GLY A 60 -35.10 13.90 -6.84
C GLY A 60 -34.37 15.11 -6.29
N ASP A 61 -34.74 16.27 -6.84
CA ASP A 61 -34.62 17.63 -6.34
C ASP A 61 -33.34 18.05 -5.60
N GLU A 62 -32.57 18.92 -6.26
CA GLU A 62 -31.59 19.82 -5.65
C GLU A 62 -32.30 20.85 -4.75
N GLU A 63 -32.74 20.42 -3.57
CA GLU A 63 -33.23 21.33 -2.53
C GLU A 63 -32.08 21.93 -1.71
N GLU A 64 -32.19 23.25 -1.56
CA GLU A 64 -31.31 24.19 -0.90
C GLU A 64 -30.79 23.68 0.46
N VAL A 65 -29.49 23.84 0.74
CA VAL A 65 -28.86 23.42 2.00
C VAL A 65 -29.24 24.40 3.13
N GLY A 66 -30.50 24.32 3.54
CA GLY A 66 -30.98 24.75 4.84
C GLY A 66 -30.50 23.80 5.94
N ARG A 67 -30.35 24.33 7.14
CA ARG A 67 -29.84 23.67 8.34
C ARG A 67 -30.79 22.54 8.82
N ASP A 68 -30.82 21.41 8.11
CA ASP A 68 -31.53 20.21 8.56
C ASP A 68 -30.57 19.24 9.28
N PRO A 69 -30.79 18.90 10.57
CA PRO A 69 -30.06 17.81 11.23
C PRO A 69 -30.15 16.46 10.50
N ARG A 70 -31.18 16.24 9.66
CA ARG A 70 -31.29 15.04 8.79
C ARG A 70 -30.28 15.04 7.65
N GLY A 71 -29.83 16.22 7.20
CA GLY A 71 -28.81 16.35 6.14
C GLY A 71 -27.43 15.85 6.59
N THR A 72 -27.07 16.10 7.86
CA THR A 72 -25.79 15.64 8.43
C THR A 72 -25.78 14.12 8.60
N TYR A 73 -26.85 13.55 9.18
CA TYR A 73 -26.99 12.10 9.34
C TYR A 73 -27.00 11.35 7.99
N GLY A 74 -27.64 11.92 6.96
CA GLY A 74 -27.59 11.38 5.60
C GLY A 74 -26.17 11.33 5.03
N LEU A 75 -25.34 12.35 5.28
CA LEU A 75 -23.94 12.37 4.87
C LEU A 75 -23.08 11.36 5.65
N VAL A 76 -23.32 11.20 6.96
CA VAL A 76 -22.66 10.16 7.75
C VAL A 76 -22.97 8.78 7.15
N MET A 77 -24.23 8.47 6.87
CA MET A 77 -24.62 7.20 6.26
C MET A 77 -24.02 7.00 4.87
N LYS A 78 -23.92 8.06 4.06
CA LYS A 78 -23.20 8.02 2.77
C LYS A 78 -21.72 7.71 2.97
N LEU A 79 -21.05 8.30 3.97
CA LEU A 79 -19.65 8.01 4.30
C LEU A 79 -19.45 6.56 4.74
N VAL A 80 -20.31 6.05 5.62
CA VAL A 80 -20.28 4.65 6.09
C VAL A 80 -20.44 3.68 4.91
N ARG A 81 -21.45 3.90 4.05
CA ARG A 81 -21.65 3.06 2.84
C ARG A 81 -20.45 3.11 1.91
N TYR A 82 -19.90 4.31 1.69
CA TYR A 82 -18.70 4.47 0.88
C TYR A 82 -17.50 3.72 1.46
N ALA A 83 -17.27 3.80 2.77
CA ALA A 83 -16.20 3.09 3.44
C ALA A 83 -16.35 1.56 3.31
N LEU A 84 -17.55 1.03 3.52
CA LEU A 84 -17.86 -0.40 3.35
C LEU A 84 -17.64 -0.87 1.91
N ALA A 85 -18.05 -0.08 0.91
CA ALA A 85 -17.83 -0.39 -0.50
C ALA A 85 -16.33 -0.38 -0.86
N CYS A 86 -15.57 0.57 -0.30
CA CYS A 86 -14.13 0.63 -0.46
C CYS A 86 -13.44 -0.61 0.13
N GLU A 87 -13.86 -1.06 1.31
CA GLU A 87 -13.30 -2.27 1.92
C GLU A 87 -13.61 -3.52 1.09
N PHE A 88 -14.86 -3.64 0.64
CA PHE A 88 -15.30 -4.72 -0.23
C PHE A 88 -14.46 -4.81 -1.53
N GLY A 89 -14.13 -3.68 -2.14
CA GLY A 89 -13.27 -3.60 -3.33
C GLY A 89 -11.75 -3.54 -3.04
N ARG A 90 -11.34 -3.56 -1.77
CA ARG A 90 -9.96 -3.30 -1.32
C ARG A 90 -9.34 -2.03 -1.91
N VAL A 91 -10.15 -0.99 -2.00
CA VAL A 91 -9.74 0.33 -2.47
C VAL A 91 -9.47 1.23 -1.27
N PRO A 92 -8.32 1.93 -1.22
CA PRO A 92 -8.07 2.91 -0.18
C PRO A 92 -9.10 4.05 -0.22
N ILE A 93 -9.57 4.46 0.95
CA ILE A 93 -10.51 5.58 1.13
C ILE A 93 -9.69 6.88 1.09
N ARG A 94 -9.77 7.62 -0.02
CA ARG A 94 -9.02 8.86 -0.23
C ARG A 94 -9.90 10.09 -0.08
N ARG A 95 -9.29 11.21 0.29
CA ARG A 95 -9.97 12.51 0.41
C ARG A 95 -10.74 12.89 -0.86
N GLU A 96 -10.17 12.63 -2.04
CA GLU A 96 -10.82 12.92 -3.33
C GLU A 96 -12.11 12.11 -3.51
N GLY A 97 -12.07 10.81 -3.22
CA GLY A 97 -13.24 9.94 -3.30
C GLY A 97 -14.31 10.29 -2.26
N ILE A 98 -13.92 10.69 -1.04
CA ILE A 98 -14.86 11.21 -0.04
C ILE A 98 -15.52 12.50 -0.54
N ARG A 99 -14.73 13.43 -1.09
CA ARG A 99 -15.27 14.69 -1.61
C ARG A 99 -16.29 14.43 -2.71
N GLU A 100 -15.96 13.59 -3.68
CA GLU A 100 -16.81 13.32 -4.84
C GLU A 100 -18.07 12.52 -4.46
N LYS A 101 -17.91 11.42 -3.71
CA LYS A 101 -18.99 10.45 -3.47
C LYS A 101 -19.84 10.73 -2.23
N VAL A 102 -19.32 11.50 -1.27
CA VAL A 102 -20.03 11.81 -0.01
C VAL A 102 -20.49 13.26 0.02
N PHE A 103 -19.58 14.20 -0.26
CA PHE A 103 -19.82 15.63 -0.07
C PHE A 103 -20.33 16.39 -1.29
N GLY A 104 -20.16 15.83 -2.49
CA GLY A 104 -20.35 16.55 -3.75
C GLY A 104 -19.52 17.83 -3.79
N LYS A 105 -20.06 18.89 -4.40
CA LYS A 105 -19.34 20.15 -4.67
C LYS A 105 -19.05 21.01 -3.41
N HIS A 106 -19.75 20.82 -2.27
CA HIS A 106 -19.75 21.82 -1.17
C HIS A 106 -19.47 21.29 0.27
N GLY A 107 -19.21 20.00 0.50
CA GLY A 107 -19.26 19.44 1.88
C GLY A 107 -17.95 19.34 2.69
N GLY A 108 -16.79 19.83 2.21
CA GLY A 108 -15.49 19.53 2.84
C GLY A 108 -15.23 20.11 4.25
N ARG A 109 -15.92 21.20 4.66
CA ARG A 109 -15.64 21.90 5.93
C ARG A 109 -16.05 21.14 7.19
N ARG A 110 -16.96 20.17 7.05
CA ARG A 110 -17.53 19.39 8.17
C ARG A 110 -16.98 17.96 8.24
N PHE A 111 -15.88 17.67 7.52
CA PHE A 111 -15.36 16.31 7.42
C PHE A 111 -15.03 15.70 8.79
N GLN A 112 -14.41 16.44 9.71
CA GLN A 112 -14.02 15.89 11.00
C GLN A 112 -15.24 15.42 11.81
N GLN A 113 -16.26 16.27 11.94
CA GLN A 113 -17.50 15.90 12.62
C GLN A 113 -18.15 14.66 11.99
N LEU A 114 -18.24 14.63 10.66
CA LEU A 114 -18.85 13.51 9.95
C LEU A 114 -18.02 12.23 10.04
N PHE A 115 -16.69 12.37 10.10
CA PHE A 115 -15.78 11.25 10.32
C PHE A 115 -15.95 10.67 11.72
N ASP A 116 -16.02 11.51 12.76
CA ASP A 116 -16.19 11.08 14.15
C ASP A 116 -17.55 10.37 14.33
N GLU A 117 -18.64 10.92 13.78
CA GLU A 117 -19.96 10.28 13.79
C GLU A 117 -19.99 8.98 12.98
N ALA A 118 -19.27 8.91 11.85
CA ALA A 118 -19.17 7.69 11.05
C ALA A 118 -18.36 6.59 11.76
N GLN A 119 -17.30 6.96 12.50
CA GLN A 119 -16.52 6.01 13.29
C GLN A 119 -17.40 5.34 14.34
N VAL A 120 -18.23 6.11 15.08
CA VAL A 120 -19.16 5.53 16.07
C VAL A 120 -20.09 4.50 15.42
N LEU A 121 -20.68 4.82 14.27
CA LEU A 121 -21.57 3.89 13.56
C LEU A 121 -20.84 2.65 13.03
N LEU A 122 -19.64 2.81 12.49
CA LEU A 122 -18.82 1.70 12.02
C LEU A 122 -18.44 0.76 13.18
N GLU A 123 -18.07 1.32 14.32
CA GLU A 123 -17.69 0.55 15.51
C GLU A 123 -18.90 -0.16 16.12
N GLU A 124 -20.00 0.55 16.37
CA GLU A 124 -21.18 0.00 17.05
C GLU A 124 -21.99 -0.97 16.19
N LYS A 125 -22.13 -0.71 14.88
CA LYS A 125 -23.01 -1.52 14.01
C LYS A 125 -22.27 -2.57 13.21
N PHE A 126 -21.02 -2.30 12.85
CA PHE A 126 -20.25 -3.17 11.96
C PHE A 126 -19.02 -3.79 12.64
N GLY A 127 -18.63 -3.33 13.83
CA GLY A 127 -17.39 -3.79 14.47
C GLY A 127 -16.15 -3.48 13.62
N MET A 128 -16.17 -2.36 12.91
CA MET A 128 -15.10 -1.89 12.04
C MET A 128 -14.69 -0.47 12.40
N GLN A 129 -13.48 -0.09 12.04
CA GLN A 129 -12.96 1.26 12.22
C GLN A 129 -12.20 1.71 10.99
N MET A 130 -12.35 2.99 10.61
CA MET A 130 -11.50 3.63 9.61
C MET A 130 -10.12 3.92 10.22
N VAL A 131 -9.08 3.30 9.67
CA VAL A 131 -7.69 3.46 10.13
C VAL A 131 -6.88 4.14 9.05
N GLU A 132 -6.09 5.14 9.44
CA GLU A 132 -5.20 5.86 8.52
C GLU A 132 -4.03 4.96 8.08
N LEU A 133 -3.78 4.92 6.78
CA LEU A 133 -2.64 4.26 6.19
C LEU A 133 -1.37 5.13 6.39
N PRO A 134 -0.22 4.52 6.73
CA PRO A 134 1.06 5.21 6.73
C PRO A 134 1.33 5.88 5.39
N SER A 135 1.95 7.07 5.41
CA SER A 135 2.41 7.71 4.19
C SER A 135 3.36 6.79 3.43
N LYS A 136 3.25 6.78 2.09
CA LYS A 136 4.18 6.03 1.24
C LYS A 136 5.61 6.53 1.49
N GLU A 137 6.52 5.60 1.75
CA GLU A 137 7.94 5.95 1.92
C GLU A 137 8.51 6.44 0.59
N LYS A 138 9.24 7.55 0.65
CA LYS A 138 9.94 8.15 -0.49
C LYS A 138 11.32 7.52 -0.60
N VAL A 139 11.38 6.30 -1.14
CA VAL A 139 12.60 5.48 -1.05
C VAL A 139 13.63 5.83 -2.11
N THR A 140 13.21 6.18 -3.33
CA THR A 140 14.13 6.44 -4.46
C THR A 140 14.84 7.79 -4.33
N LEU A 141 16.02 7.91 -4.95
CA LEU A 141 16.74 9.18 -5.04
C LEU A 141 15.93 10.27 -5.75
N LYS A 142 15.13 9.90 -6.75
CA LYS A 142 14.19 10.80 -7.43
C LYS A 142 13.12 11.31 -6.47
N ASP A 143 12.55 10.43 -5.64
CA ASP A 143 11.55 10.81 -4.65
C ASP A 143 12.12 11.72 -3.56
N ARG A 144 13.36 11.45 -3.11
CA ARG A 144 14.05 12.31 -2.15
C ARG A 144 14.34 13.69 -2.72
N ARG A 145 14.83 13.79 -3.97
CA ARG A 145 15.05 15.08 -4.65
C ARG A 145 13.75 15.85 -4.86
N ALA A 146 12.67 15.19 -5.29
CA ALA A 146 11.36 15.80 -5.44
C ALA A 146 10.74 16.24 -4.09
N ALA A 147 11.02 15.53 -3.00
CA ALA A 147 10.58 15.90 -1.66
C ALA A 147 11.24 17.18 -1.16
N VAL A 148 12.54 17.36 -1.43
CA VAL A 148 13.29 18.58 -1.07
C VAL A 148 12.77 19.78 -1.87
N GLN A 149 12.41 19.59 -3.14
CA GLN A 149 11.86 20.66 -3.97
C GLN A 149 10.41 21.06 -3.62
N LYS A 150 9.62 20.16 -3.01
CA LYS A 150 8.23 20.41 -2.60
C LYS A 150 8.04 20.72 -1.11
N ALA A 151 9.10 21.16 -0.42
CA ALA A 151 9.10 21.40 1.03
C ALA A 151 8.12 22.49 1.55
N ALA A 152 7.34 23.14 0.67
CA ALA A 152 6.40 24.21 1.05
C ALA A 152 4.92 23.78 1.16
N ALA A 153 4.55 22.53 0.82
CA ALA A 153 3.15 22.10 0.87
C ALA A 153 2.98 20.89 1.79
N THR A 154 2.54 21.14 3.02
CA THR A 154 2.12 20.17 4.05
C THR A 154 0.79 19.48 3.70
N SER A 155 0.62 19.05 2.45
CA SER A 155 -0.54 18.26 2.06
C SER A 155 -0.31 16.81 2.51
N THR A 156 -0.72 16.49 3.74
CA THR A 156 -0.83 15.09 4.18
C THR A 156 -1.88 14.41 3.31
N ASN A 157 -1.45 13.58 2.36
CA ASN A 157 -2.33 12.83 1.47
C ASN A 157 -2.91 11.65 2.26
N ARG A 158 -3.76 11.96 3.24
CA ARG A 158 -4.35 10.99 4.16
C ARG A 158 -5.22 10.03 3.39
N SER A 159 -5.02 8.75 3.65
CA SER A 159 -5.76 7.66 3.06
C SER A 159 -6.14 6.70 4.17
N TYR A 160 -7.34 6.15 4.12
CA TYR A 160 -7.84 5.26 5.16
C TYR A 160 -8.20 3.89 4.57
N ILE A 161 -8.32 2.89 5.42
CA ILE A 161 -8.96 1.59 5.13
C ILE A 161 -9.91 1.25 6.27
N LEU A 162 -10.83 0.31 6.07
CA LEU A 162 -11.57 -0.26 7.20
C LEU A 162 -10.79 -1.44 7.78
N LYS A 163 -10.76 -1.53 9.10
CA LYS A 163 -10.18 -2.65 9.83
C LYS A 163 -11.20 -3.17 10.83
N SER A 164 -11.32 -4.49 10.94
CA SER A 164 -12.13 -5.11 11.99
C SER A 164 -11.53 -4.80 13.36
N ILE A 165 -12.39 -4.41 14.31
CA ILE A 165 -12.06 -4.23 15.73
C ILE A 165 -12.65 -5.35 16.59
N LEU A 166 -13.16 -6.42 15.95
CA LEU A 166 -13.70 -7.55 16.67
C LEU A 166 -12.59 -8.25 17.48
N PRO A 167 -12.87 -8.69 18.71
CA PRO A 167 -11.93 -9.50 19.49
C PRO A 167 -11.41 -10.71 18.70
N GLN A 168 -10.16 -11.11 18.97
CA GLN A 168 -9.49 -12.19 18.22
C GLN A 168 -10.28 -13.51 18.17
N LYS A 169 -11.05 -13.82 19.22
CA LYS A 169 -11.93 -15.00 19.26
C LYS A 169 -13.03 -15.01 18.19
N TYR A 170 -13.38 -13.84 17.65
CA TYR A 170 -14.35 -13.68 16.56
C TYR A 170 -13.67 -13.45 15.21
N ASN A 171 -12.34 -13.36 15.17
CA ASN A 171 -11.56 -13.29 13.94
C ASN A 171 -11.38 -14.69 13.34
N ILE A 172 -12.51 -15.31 13.03
CA ILE A 172 -12.59 -16.64 12.43
C ILE A 172 -13.31 -16.54 11.08
N PRO A 173 -12.96 -17.38 10.09
CA PRO A 173 -13.58 -17.35 8.76
C PRO A 173 -15.10 -17.51 8.75
N ALA A 174 -15.67 -18.12 9.80
CA ALA A 174 -17.12 -18.29 9.97
C ALA A 174 -17.86 -16.98 10.30
N ILE A 175 -17.16 -15.97 10.83
CA ILE A 175 -17.73 -14.68 11.22
C ILE A 175 -17.27 -13.59 10.26
N ILE A 176 -15.95 -13.51 10.01
CA ILE A 176 -15.37 -12.57 9.06
C ILE A 176 -15.10 -13.33 7.76
N THR A 177 -16.12 -13.37 6.91
CA THR A 177 -16.02 -14.07 5.63
C THR A 177 -15.22 -13.23 4.63
N PRO A 178 -14.36 -13.87 3.81
CA PRO A 178 -13.76 -13.22 2.65
C PRO A 178 -14.84 -12.69 1.70
N SER A 179 -14.52 -11.64 0.95
CA SER A 179 -15.42 -11.12 -0.08
C SER A 179 -15.84 -12.22 -1.05
N HIS A 180 -17.09 -12.20 -1.49
CA HIS A 180 -17.64 -13.18 -2.43
C HIS A 180 -17.27 -12.88 -3.88
N ILE A 181 -16.54 -11.80 -4.18
CA ILE A 181 -16.16 -11.43 -5.54
C ILE A 181 -14.66 -11.64 -5.75
N PRO A 182 -14.22 -12.48 -6.70
CA PRO A 182 -15.03 -13.30 -7.62
C PRO A 182 -15.59 -14.60 -6.99
N SER A 183 -14.99 -15.09 -5.91
CA SER A 183 -15.54 -16.13 -5.04
C SER A 183 -14.83 -16.10 -3.68
N ALA A 184 -15.48 -16.60 -2.62
CA ALA A 184 -14.88 -16.65 -1.28
C ALA A 184 -13.58 -17.49 -1.24
N SER A 185 -13.49 -18.54 -2.06
CA SER A 185 -12.28 -19.37 -2.19
C SER A 185 -11.13 -18.60 -2.85
N ALA A 186 -11.41 -17.92 -3.97
CA ALA A 186 -10.40 -17.09 -4.66
C ALA A 186 -9.89 -15.96 -3.76
N GLU A 187 -10.78 -15.33 -2.99
CA GLU A 187 -10.43 -14.27 -2.05
C GLU A 187 -9.65 -14.78 -0.84
N SER A 188 -9.97 -15.99 -0.35
CA SER A 188 -9.16 -16.68 0.68
C SER A 188 -7.75 -17.00 0.18
N ALA A 189 -7.64 -17.52 -1.04
CA ALA A 189 -6.36 -17.83 -1.67
C ALA A 189 -5.53 -16.56 -1.88
N TYR A 190 -6.16 -15.47 -2.35
CA TYR A 190 -5.50 -14.17 -2.49
C TYR A 190 -5.02 -13.63 -1.15
N MET A 191 -5.83 -13.78 -0.11
CA MET A 191 -5.46 -13.41 1.26
C MET A 191 -4.26 -14.18 1.80
N GLY A 192 -4.22 -15.49 1.61
CA GLY A 192 -3.06 -16.31 1.96
C GLY A 192 -1.80 -15.87 1.20
N LEU A 193 -1.91 -15.66 -0.10
CA LEU A 193 -0.77 -15.27 -0.96
C LEU A 193 -0.20 -13.90 -0.59
N TYR A 194 -1.04 -12.86 -0.45
CA TYR A 194 -0.52 -11.54 -0.10
C TYR A 194 0.08 -11.55 1.31
N THR A 195 -0.52 -12.28 2.25
CA THR A 195 -0.04 -12.37 3.64
C THR A 195 1.33 -13.03 3.67
N LEU A 196 1.50 -14.09 2.89
CA LEU A 196 2.77 -14.81 2.74
C LEU A 196 3.86 -13.94 2.09
N ILE A 197 3.57 -13.27 0.99
CA ILE A 197 4.53 -12.38 0.32
C ILE A 197 4.93 -11.23 1.23
N VAL A 198 3.98 -10.58 1.91
CA VAL A 198 4.26 -9.53 2.90
C VAL A 198 5.14 -10.08 4.02
N SER A 199 4.84 -11.28 4.53
CA SER A 199 5.64 -11.95 5.57
C SER A 199 7.09 -12.20 5.12
N ILE A 200 7.29 -12.72 3.91
CA ILE A 200 8.64 -12.94 3.34
C ILE A 200 9.42 -11.63 3.29
N ILE A 201 8.80 -10.53 2.82
CA ILE A 201 9.45 -9.23 2.74
C ILE A 201 9.79 -8.71 4.15
N MET A 202 8.86 -8.80 5.10
CA MET A 202 9.09 -8.35 6.48
C MET A 202 10.19 -9.13 7.18
N LEU A 203 10.23 -10.46 7.02
CA LEU A 203 11.27 -11.33 7.59
C LEU A 203 12.66 -11.10 6.96
N ASN A 204 12.73 -10.45 5.80
CA ASN A 204 13.99 -10.01 5.18
C ASN A 204 14.42 -8.60 5.62
N GLY A 205 13.86 -8.06 6.72
CA GLY A 205 14.14 -6.70 7.19
C GLY A 205 13.35 -5.62 6.46
N GLY A 206 12.22 -5.99 5.83
CA GLY A 206 11.27 -5.06 5.20
C GLY A 206 11.57 -4.72 3.73
N ARG A 207 12.68 -5.21 3.17
CA ARG A 207 13.03 -5.09 1.75
C ARG A 207 13.67 -6.37 1.24
N VAL A 208 13.46 -6.70 -0.04
CA VAL A 208 14.04 -7.89 -0.67
C VAL A 208 14.26 -7.62 -2.16
N SER A 209 15.34 -8.14 -2.74
CA SER A 209 15.53 -8.06 -4.19
C SER A 209 14.51 -8.92 -4.95
N ASP A 210 14.19 -8.52 -6.18
CA ASP A 210 13.29 -9.27 -7.07
C ASP A 210 13.74 -10.72 -7.24
N GLU A 211 15.03 -10.93 -7.55
CA GLU A 211 15.61 -12.27 -7.70
C GLU A 211 15.45 -13.13 -6.43
N LYS A 212 15.70 -12.56 -5.24
CA LYS A 212 15.61 -13.29 -3.97
C LYS A 212 14.15 -13.63 -3.66
N LEU A 213 13.22 -12.72 -3.92
CA LEU A 213 11.79 -12.99 -3.75
C LEU A 213 11.29 -14.08 -4.70
N MET A 214 11.69 -14.03 -5.97
CA MET A 214 11.32 -15.06 -6.95
C MET A 214 11.89 -16.44 -6.58
N ARG A 215 13.11 -16.50 -6.02
CA ARG A 215 13.65 -17.77 -5.48
C ARG A 215 12.82 -18.33 -4.33
N TYR A 216 12.31 -17.48 -3.43
CA TYR A 216 11.39 -17.95 -2.37
C TYR A 216 10.09 -18.50 -2.96
N LEU A 217 9.49 -17.79 -3.92
CA LEU A 217 8.27 -18.24 -4.58
C LEU A 217 8.47 -19.51 -5.40
N GLN A 218 9.63 -19.68 -6.03
CA GLN A 218 9.96 -20.89 -6.79
C GLN A 218 9.98 -22.13 -5.90
N ARG A 219 10.48 -22.03 -4.66
CA ARG A 219 10.46 -23.15 -3.69
C ARG A 219 9.06 -23.58 -3.30
N MET A 220 8.07 -22.74 -3.55
CA MET A 220 6.65 -22.98 -3.29
C MET A 220 5.86 -23.23 -4.59
N ASN A 221 6.53 -23.39 -5.74
CA ASN A 221 5.91 -23.51 -7.06
C ASN A 221 4.98 -22.33 -7.43
N ALA A 222 5.31 -21.12 -6.95
CA ALA A 222 4.51 -19.90 -7.11
C ALA A 222 5.22 -18.79 -7.91
N ASN A 223 6.29 -19.11 -8.63
CA ASN A 223 7.10 -18.13 -9.38
C ASN A 223 6.51 -17.76 -10.76
N VAL A 224 5.64 -18.60 -11.33
CA VAL A 224 4.99 -18.34 -12.63
C VAL A 224 3.48 -18.26 -12.48
N ASN A 225 2.88 -19.25 -11.82
CA ASN A 225 1.45 -19.35 -11.59
C ASN A 225 1.17 -19.44 -10.09
N THR A 226 0.07 -18.84 -9.67
CA THR A 226 -0.45 -18.97 -8.32
C THR A 226 -1.88 -19.49 -8.36
N PRO A 227 -2.47 -19.93 -7.23
CA PRO A 227 -3.86 -20.34 -7.16
C PRO A 227 -4.89 -19.26 -7.57
N VAL A 228 -4.46 -18.00 -7.72
CA VAL A 228 -5.34 -16.86 -8.05
C VAL A 228 -5.12 -16.40 -9.49
N ASP A 229 -3.87 -16.24 -9.92
CA ASP A 229 -3.51 -15.74 -11.26
C ASP A 229 -2.02 -16.03 -11.54
N LYS A 230 -1.50 -15.61 -12.70
CA LYS A 230 -0.05 -15.53 -12.95
C LYS A 230 0.62 -14.63 -11.91
N THR A 231 1.83 -14.98 -11.53
CA THR A 231 2.58 -14.29 -10.47
C THR A 231 2.76 -12.79 -10.78
N GLU A 232 2.99 -12.44 -12.05
CA GLU A 232 3.11 -11.04 -12.48
C GLU A 232 1.83 -10.23 -12.25
N PHE A 233 0.66 -10.79 -12.59
CA PHE A 233 -0.64 -10.14 -12.37
C PHE A 233 -1.00 -10.07 -10.89
N LEU A 234 -0.63 -11.08 -10.10
CA LEU A 234 -0.75 -11.05 -8.65
C LEU A 234 0.03 -9.85 -8.07
N PHE A 235 1.29 -9.67 -8.45
CA PHE A 235 2.11 -8.54 -8.00
C PHE A 235 1.55 -7.19 -8.49
N ALA A 236 1.02 -7.10 -9.70
CA ALA A 236 0.36 -5.89 -10.19
C ALA A 236 -0.90 -5.56 -9.34
N LYS A 237 -1.74 -6.55 -9.05
CA LYS A 237 -2.92 -6.42 -8.18
C LYS A 237 -2.52 -5.97 -6.77
N MET A 238 -1.52 -6.61 -6.18
CA MET A 238 -1.00 -6.27 -4.85
C MET A 238 -0.42 -4.85 -4.78
N GLN A 239 0.25 -4.38 -5.83
CA GLN A 239 0.73 -3.00 -5.91
C GLN A 239 -0.43 -2.00 -6.00
N LYS A 240 -1.42 -2.27 -6.85
CA LYS A 240 -2.61 -1.42 -7.01
C LYS A 240 -3.38 -1.27 -5.69
N GLN A 241 -3.50 -2.37 -4.92
CA GLN A 241 -4.16 -2.38 -3.62
C GLN A 241 -3.27 -1.92 -2.45
N GLY A 242 -1.98 -1.68 -2.70
CA GLY A 242 -1.05 -1.08 -1.73
C GLY A 242 -0.45 -2.05 -0.71
N TYR A 243 -0.42 -3.35 -1.00
CA TYR A 243 0.24 -4.36 -0.16
C TYR A 243 1.75 -4.36 -0.33
N VAL A 244 2.24 -4.10 -1.53
CA VAL A 244 3.67 -4.07 -1.87
C VAL A 244 3.98 -2.88 -2.77
N VAL A 245 5.25 -2.50 -2.80
CA VAL A 245 5.77 -1.45 -3.70
C VAL A 245 7.03 -1.98 -4.36
N LYS A 246 7.08 -1.88 -5.69
CA LYS A 246 8.28 -2.18 -6.48
C LYS A 246 9.15 -0.92 -6.54
N ILE A 247 10.40 -1.04 -6.12
CA ILE A 247 11.42 0.00 -6.21
C ILE A 247 12.34 -0.40 -7.36
N LYS A 248 12.46 0.49 -8.35
CA LYS A 248 13.49 0.38 -9.39
C LYS A 248 14.47 1.52 -9.19
N ASP A 249 15.74 1.18 -8.97
CA ASP A 249 16.83 2.15 -8.87
C ASP A 249 17.87 1.86 -9.96
N ASN A 250 18.24 2.90 -10.69
CA ASN A 250 19.30 2.87 -11.71
C ASN A 250 20.33 3.99 -11.45
N ALA A 251 20.42 4.49 -10.21
CA ALA A 251 21.34 5.57 -9.88
C ALA A 251 22.82 5.16 -9.92
N SER A 252 23.12 3.87 -9.76
CA SER A 252 24.48 3.32 -9.78
C SER A 252 24.92 2.78 -11.15
N GLY A 253 24.10 2.92 -12.19
CA GLY A 253 24.33 2.31 -13.51
C GLY A 253 24.03 0.80 -13.56
N THR A 254 23.57 0.22 -12.46
CA THR A 254 23.03 -1.14 -12.38
C THR A 254 21.55 -1.07 -12.05
N ASP A 255 20.71 -1.73 -12.84
CA ASP A 255 19.27 -1.82 -12.57
C ASP A 255 19.03 -2.72 -11.35
N ILE A 256 18.79 -2.10 -10.20
CA ILE A 256 18.43 -2.80 -8.97
C ILE A 256 16.91 -2.72 -8.81
N THR A 257 16.27 -3.89 -8.77
CA THR A 257 14.84 -4.00 -8.50
C THR A 257 14.61 -4.65 -7.13
N GLU A 258 13.94 -3.93 -6.25
CA GLU A 258 13.58 -4.39 -4.91
C GLU A 258 12.07 -4.31 -4.67
N TRP A 259 11.61 -5.10 -3.72
CA TRP A 259 10.25 -5.10 -3.22
C TRP A 259 10.23 -4.69 -1.75
N MET A 260 9.28 -3.83 -1.40
CA MET A 260 9.00 -3.42 -0.04
C MET A 260 7.52 -3.59 0.30
N VAL A 261 7.20 -3.62 1.59
CA VAL A 261 5.80 -3.66 2.05
C VAL A 261 5.15 -2.28 1.88
N GLY A 262 3.99 -2.27 1.23
CA GLY A 262 3.18 -1.08 1.04
C GLY A 262 2.35 -0.69 2.28
N PRO A 263 1.73 0.50 2.30
CA PRO A 263 0.99 1.00 3.45
C PRO A 263 -0.12 0.06 3.95
N ARG A 264 -0.89 -0.57 3.04
CA ARG A 264 -1.99 -1.48 3.42
C ARG A 264 -1.45 -2.75 4.06
N GLY A 265 -0.40 -3.33 3.47
CA GLY A 265 0.26 -4.53 4.02
C GLY A 265 0.81 -4.31 5.43
N LYS A 266 1.31 -3.11 5.74
CA LYS A 266 1.77 -2.76 7.10
C LYS A 266 0.64 -2.70 8.14
N VAL A 267 -0.57 -2.30 7.74
CA VAL A 267 -1.70 -2.10 8.66
C VAL A 267 -2.53 -3.39 8.85
N GLU A 268 -2.74 -4.15 7.78
CA GLU A 268 -3.55 -5.37 7.80
C GLU A 268 -2.76 -6.58 8.28
N VAL A 269 -1.54 -6.79 7.78
CA VAL A 269 -0.68 -7.90 8.21
C VAL A 269 0.18 -7.45 9.38
N GLY A 270 1.07 -6.48 9.17
CA GLY A 270 1.95 -5.95 10.21
C GLY A 270 2.82 -7.02 10.89
N ALA A 271 3.62 -6.60 11.88
CA ALA A 271 4.55 -7.52 12.55
C ALA A 271 3.83 -8.63 13.34
N GLU A 272 2.72 -8.30 13.99
CA GLU A 272 1.91 -9.26 14.75
C GLU A 272 1.25 -10.31 13.85
N GLY A 273 0.74 -9.91 12.67
CA GLY A 273 0.18 -10.87 11.72
C GLY A 273 1.24 -11.83 11.17
N VAL A 274 2.44 -11.32 10.85
CA VAL A 274 3.57 -12.18 10.44
C VAL A 274 3.96 -13.14 11.56
N LYS A 275 4.08 -12.66 12.81
CA LYS A 275 4.39 -13.49 13.98
C LYS A 275 3.34 -14.58 14.16
N GLY A 276 2.06 -14.23 14.10
CA GLY A 276 0.94 -15.17 14.20
C GLY A 276 0.97 -16.24 13.11
N LEU A 277 1.23 -15.83 11.86
CA LEU A 277 1.37 -16.77 10.74
C LEU A 277 2.53 -17.74 10.95
N VAL A 278 3.72 -17.23 11.27
CA VAL A 278 4.92 -18.06 11.44
C VAL A 278 4.73 -19.07 12.58
N LYS A 279 4.18 -18.64 13.73
CA LYS A 279 3.85 -19.55 14.84
C LYS A 279 2.85 -20.63 14.42
N THR A 280 1.83 -20.26 13.65
CA THR A 280 0.82 -21.21 13.16
C THR A 280 1.43 -22.23 12.19
N VAL A 281 2.34 -21.81 11.31
CA VAL A 281 3.00 -22.68 10.32
C VAL A 281 3.97 -23.65 10.99
N TYR A 282 4.76 -23.18 11.96
CA TYR A 282 5.67 -24.07 12.70
C TYR A 282 4.92 -24.99 13.66
N GLY A 283 3.81 -24.54 14.27
CA GLY A 283 3.02 -25.34 15.21
C GLY A 283 3.90 -25.96 16.30
N ASP A 284 3.73 -27.26 16.51
CA ASP A 284 4.48 -28.04 17.52
C ASP A 284 5.96 -28.26 17.15
N THR A 285 6.36 -27.93 15.91
CA THR A 285 7.74 -28.06 15.43
C THR A 285 8.54 -26.76 15.56
N ALA A 286 7.98 -25.76 16.24
CA ALA A 286 8.62 -24.48 16.48
C ALA A 286 9.93 -24.66 17.27
N PRO A 287 11.07 -24.13 16.76
CA PRO A 287 12.29 -24.04 17.55
C PRO A 287 12.10 -23.18 18.80
N ASP A 288 12.77 -23.54 19.91
CA ASP A 288 12.69 -22.78 21.18
C ASP A 288 13.09 -21.30 21.02
N ASP A 289 13.99 -21.01 20.08
CA ASP A 289 14.48 -19.66 19.81
C ASP A 289 13.71 -18.92 18.70
N LEU A 290 12.59 -19.49 18.20
CA LEU A 290 11.79 -18.91 17.13
C LEU A 290 11.32 -17.49 17.46
N ASP A 291 10.87 -17.25 18.69
CA ASP A 291 10.39 -15.93 19.13
C ASP A 291 11.51 -14.88 19.13
N VAL A 292 12.73 -15.27 19.53
CA VAL A 292 13.90 -14.39 19.50
C VAL A 292 14.27 -14.03 18.07
N ARG A 293 14.31 -15.03 17.18
CA ARG A 293 14.59 -14.81 15.74
C ARG A 293 13.53 -13.93 15.09
N LEU A 294 12.26 -14.11 15.42
CA LEU A 294 11.16 -13.31 14.89
C LEU A 294 11.25 -11.84 15.32
N LYS A 295 11.52 -11.58 16.60
CA LYS A 295 11.71 -10.21 17.10
C LYS A 295 12.86 -9.50 16.35
N ALA A 296 13.98 -10.20 16.18
CA ALA A 296 15.14 -9.69 15.47
C ALA A 296 14.82 -9.37 13.99
N SER A 297 14.20 -10.31 13.26
CA SER A 297 13.87 -10.14 11.84
C SER A 297 12.81 -9.08 11.58
N LEU A 298 11.84 -8.91 12.48
CA LEU A 298 10.77 -7.92 12.35
C LEU A 298 11.15 -6.53 12.88
N GLY A 299 12.33 -6.39 13.50
CA GLY A 299 12.77 -5.14 14.10
C GLY A 299 11.87 -4.66 15.26
N ILE A 300 11.18 -5.59 15.93
CA ILE A 300 10.34 -5.29 17.10
C ILE A 300 11.28 -4.95 18.25
N LYS A 301 11.37 -3.66 18.59
CA LYS A 301 12.02 -3.22 19.82
C LYS A 301 11.09 -3.58 20.98
N ASP A 302 11.60 -4.28 22.00
CA ASP A 302 10.84 -4.46 23.24
C ASP A 302 10.54 -3.07 23.81
N GLY A 303 9.27 -2.65 23.72
CA GLY A 303 8.78 -1.52 24.49
C GLY A 303 8.93 -1.84 25.98
N PRO A 304 9.10 -0.83 26.86
CA PRO A 304 9.24 -1.09 28.27
C PRO A 304 8.01 -1.86 28.73
N GLU A 305 8.21 -3.12 29.11
CA GLU A 305 7.17 -3.94 29.71
C GLU A 305 6.55 -3.11 30.83
N ARG A 306 5.23 -2.96 30.74
CA ARG A 306 4.41 -2.33 31.75
C ARG A 306 4.53 -3.23 32.99
N ARG A 307 5.57 -2.96 33.78
CA ARG A 307 5.88 -3.60 35.06
C ARG A 307 4.56 -3.61 35.82
N GLU A 308 3.96 -4.79 35.91
CA GLU A 308 2.78 -5.02 36.71
C GLU A 308 3.10 -4.46 38.09
N ARG A 309 2.19 -3.61 38.59
CA ARG A 309 2.27 -3.13 39.95
C ARG A 309 2.07 -4.34 40.85
N GLN A 310 3.16 -5.02 41.20
CA GLN A 310 3.23 -5.72 42.48
C GLN A 310 3.12 -4.62 43.53
N VAL A 311 1.92 -4.50 44.09
CA VAL A 311 1.69 -3.83 45.36
C VAL A 311 2.43 -4.68 46.39
N VAL A 312 3.65 -4.26 46.73
CA VAL A 312 4.32 -4.70 47.94
C VAL A 312 3.83 -3.75 49.03
N GLU A 313 2.96 -4.25 49.91
CA GLU A 313 2.62 -3.56 51.16
C GLU A 313 3.89 -3.38 51.99
N PRO A 314 4.17 -2.18 52.53
CA PRO A 314 5.22 -2.04 53.52
C PRO A 314 4.64 -2.44 54.88
N GLU A 315 5.13 -3.57 55.42
CA GLU A 315 5.04 -3.85 56.85
C GLU A 315 5.72 -2.70 57.61
N GLY A 316 4.99 -2.14 58.56
CA GLY A 316 5.50 -1.10 59.44
C GLY A 316 6.45 -1.69 60.48
N GLU A 317 7.66 -1.15 60.54
CA GLU A 317 8.49 -1.24 61.73
C GLU A 317 8.86 0.18 62.19
N GLU A 318 8.30 0.54 63.35
CA GLU A 318 8.81 1.61 64.20
C GLU A 318 10.25 1.27 64.64
N GLN A 319 11.16 2.25 64.56
CA GLN A 319 12.06 2.61 65.67
C GLN A 319 13.01 3.76 65.30
N GLY A 320 13.25 4.65 66.28
CA GLY A 320 14.59 5.23 66.44
C GLY A 320 14.79 6.70 66.12
N ARG A 321 14.16 7.58 66.91
CA ARG A 321 14.56 8.98 67.10
C ARG A 321 15.93 9.08 67.80
N ALA A 322 16.88 9.81 67.18
CA ALA A 322 17.99 10.59 67.76
C ALA A 322 19.19 10.54 66.78
N GLY A 323 19.71 11.63 66.22
CA GLY A 323 20.11 12.87 66.86
C GLY A 323 21.64 12.90 66.99
N ARG A 324 22.36 13.40 65.97
CA ARG A 324 23.73 13.90 66.14
C ARG A 324 24.12 14.92 65.07
N ARG A 325 24.07 16.20 65.47
CA ARG A 325 24.77 17.32 64.84
C ARG A 325 26.17 17.44 65.48
N THR A 326 27.20 17.63 64.65
CA THR A 326 28.50 18.28 64.93
C THR A 326 29.14 18.50 63.56
N ARG A 327 29.34 19.72 63.04
CA ARG A 327 30.36 20.77 63.31
C ARG A 327 30.08 21.86 62.24
N ALA A 328 30.41 23.15 62.31
CA ALA A 328 31.24 23.98 63.16
C ALA A 328 30.88 25.46 62.86
N ALA A 329 31.04 26.35 63.85
CA ALA A 329 31.45 27.76 63.73
C ALA A 329 31.33 28.44 65.10
N GLU A 330 32.40 28.37 65.89
CA GLU A 330 32.82 29.45 66.80
C GLU A 330 33.77 30.34 65.97
N ALA A 331 33.96 31.64 66.21
CA ALA A 331 33.31 32.65 67.02
C ALA A 331 34.02 33.97 66.61
N GLU A 332 33.30 35.08 66.56
CA GLU A 332 33.86 36.42 66.70
C GLU A 332 32.99 37.20 67.70
N GLU A 333 33.68 37.87 68.63
CA GLU A 333 33.26 38.93 69.57
C GLU A 333 32.27 38.51 70.68
N GLU A 334 32.55 38.68 71.97
CA GLU A 334 33.36 39.65 72.72
C GLU A 334 33.75 39.06 74.10
#